data_AF-A0A957BL59-F1
#
_entry.id   AF-A0A957BL59-F1
#
_cell.length_a   1.000
_cell.length_b   1.000
_cell.length_c   1.000
_cell.angle_alpha   90.00
_cell.angle_beta   90.00
_cell.angle_gamma   90.00
#
_symmetry.space_group_name_H-M   'P 1'
#
loop_
_entity.id
_entity.type
_entity.pdbx_description
1 polymer ?
#
loop_
_entity_poly.entity_id
_entity_poly.type
_entity_poly.pdbx_seq_one_letter_code
_entity_poly.pdbx_strand_id
1 'polypeptide(L)' 'LLLTTAVFAWTRQKFGTMAGLVAMTLVVFDPNWLAHGRLVTPDVGQSTLIFLSVYTWWRYLQK' A
#
# COMPACT_ATOMS: atom_id res chain seq x y z
N LEU A 1 3.51 1.14 -7.68
CA LEU A 1 2.60 2.31 -7.71
C LEU A 1 1.19 1.98 -7.19
N LEU A 2 0.56 0.86 -7.56
CA LEU A 2 -0.77 0.49 -7.04
C LEU A 2 -0.80 0.22 -5.53
N LEU A 3 0.24 -0.41 -4.98
CA LEU A 3 0.31 -0.67 -3.53
C LEU A 3 0.43 0.63 -2.73
N THR A 4 1.25 1.56 -3.18
CA THR A 4 1.46 2.86 -2.54
C THR A 4 0.17 3.69 -2.47
N THR A 5 -0.62 3.72 -3.55
CA THR A 5 -1.91 4.42 -3.55
C THR A 5 -2.95 3.73 -2.68
N ALA A 6 -2.95 2.40 -2.62
CA ALA A 6 -3.83 1.64 -1.73
C ALA A 6 -3.50 1.88 -0.24
N VAL A 7 -2.20 1.89 0.12
CA VAL A 7 -1.74 2.22 1.47
C VAL A 7 -2.16 3.63 1.87
N PHE A 8 -1.95 4.61 0.99
CA PHE A 8 -2.39 6.00 1.20
C PHE A 8 -3.89 6.10 1.44
N ALA A 9 -4.71 5.42 0.62
CA ALA A 9 -6.16 5.45 0.75
C ALA A 9 -6.64 4.87 2.09
N TRP A 10 -6.05 3.74 2.53
CA TRP A 10 -6.41 3.11 3.79
C TRP A 10 -5.98 3.93 5.02
N THR A 11 -4.74 4.42 5.03
CA THR A 11 -4.24 5.26 6.14
C THR A 11 -4.97 6.59 6.21
N ARG A 12 -5.30 7.19 5.05
CA ARG A 12 -6.13 8.40 5.01
C ARG A 12 -7.52 8.17 5.64
N GLN A 13 -8.15 7.03 5.38
CA GLN A 13 -9.47 6.72 5.96
C GLN A 13 -9.42 6.52 7.48
N LYS A 14 -8.36 5.91 8.02
CA LYS A 14 -8.26 5.63 9.47
C LYS A 14 -7.65 6.76 10.30
N PHE A 15 -6.68 7.48 9.75
CA PHE A 15 -5.80 8.39 10.51
C PHE A 15 -5.71 9.80 9.89
N GLY A 16 -6.44 10.07 8.80
CA GLY A 16 -6.46 11.36 8.14
C GLY A 16 -5.34 11.58 7.12
N THR A 17 -5.40 12.72 6.41
CA THR A 17 -4.56 12.99 5.23
C THR A 17 -3.06 13.05 5.52
N MET A 18 -2.65 13.63 6.65
CA MET A 18 -1.23 13.72 7.05
C MET A 18 -0.62 12.33 7.28
N ALA A 19 -1.35 11.44 7.96
CA ALA A 19 -0.90 10.06 8.18
C ALA A 19 -0.78 9.27 6.86
N GLY A 20 -1.69 9.51 5.92
CA GLY A 20 -1.60 8.96 4.57
C GLY A 20 -0.33 9.39 3.85
N LEU A 21 0.00 10.67 3.88
CA LEU A 21 1.22 11.20 3.24
C LEU A 21 2.49 10.61 3.86
N VAL A 22 2.56 10.53 5.19
CA VAL A 22 3.70 9.92 5.89
C VAL A 22 3.85 8.44 5.51
N ALA A 23 2.76 7.67 5.51
CA ALA A 23 2.78 6.27 5.09
C ALA A 23 3.24 6.12 3.63
N MET A 24 2.80 7.01 2.74
CA MET A 24 3.21 6.98 1.34
C MET A 24 4.70 7.29 1.19
N THR A 25 5.23 8.27 1.94
CA THR A 25 6.68 8.54 1.94
C THR A 25 7.48 7.36 2.46
N LEU A 26 7.05 6.70 3.54
CA LEU A 26 7.74 5.54 4.08
C LEU A 26 7.81 4.39 3.07
N VAL A 27 6.73 4.14 2.31
CA VAL A 27 6.72 3.08 1.29
C VAL A 27 7.56 3.45 0.06
N VAL A 28 7.57 4.72 -0.38
CA VAL A 28 8.34 5.15 -1.55
C VAL A 28 9.84 5.20 -1.27
N PHE A 29 10.24 5.60 -0.06
CA PHE A 29 11.65 5.69 0.35
C PHE A 29 12.19 4.39 0.96
N ASP A 30 11.40 3.33 0.99
CA ASP A 30 11.86 2.03 1.48
C ASP A 30 12.90 1.41 0.52
N PRO A 31 14.08 1.03 1.02
CA PRO A 31 15.17 0.52 0.18
C PRO A 31 14.82 -0.79 -0.51
N ASN A 32 13.93 -1.63 0.05
CA ASN A 32 13.48 -2.85 -0.63
C ASN A 32 12.60 -2.50 -1.83
N TRP A 33 11.73 -1.49 -1.72
CA TRP A 33 10.93 -1.00 -2.84
C TRP A 33 11.78 -0.37 -3.94
N LEU A 34 12.83 0.37 -3.59
CA LEU A 34 13.77 0.94 -4.57
C LEU A 34 14.63 -0.13 -5.25
N ALA A 35 15.04 -1.17 -4.51
CA ALA A 35 15.84 -2.27 -5.05
C ALA A 35 15.02 -3.21 -5.96
N HIS A 36 13.79 -3.53 -5.57
CA HIS A 36 12.94 -4.49 -6.29
C HIS A 36 11.97 -3.83 -7.26
N GLY A 37 11.79 -2.50 -7.23
CA GLY A 37 10.90 -1.78 -8.15
C GLY A 37 11.32 -1.84 -9.62
N ARG A 38 12.58 -2.18 -9.90
CA ARG A 38 13.11 -2.37 -11.27
C ARG A 38 13.08 -3.83 -11.73
N LEU A 39 12.84 -4.78 -10.83
CA LEU A 39 12.75 -6.19 -11.13
C LEU A 39 11.28 -6.56 -11.35
N VAL A 40 10.97 -7.21 -12.47
CA VAL A 40 9.63 -7.79 -12.70
C VAL A 40 9.55 -9.10 -11.91
N THR A 41 9.59 -8.99 -10.58
CA THR A 41 9.44 -10.13 -9.67
C THR A 41 7.98 -10.26 -9.22
N PRO A 42 7.46 -11.48 -9.13
CA PRO A 42 6.07 -11.71 -8.71
C PRO A 42 5.79 -11.24 -7.28
N ASP A 43 6.82 -11.06 -6.45
CA ASP A 43 6.70 -10.64 -5.04
C ASP A 43 5.98 -9.30 -4.89
N VAL A 44 6.25 -8.34 -5.78
CA VAL A 44 5.61 -7.01 -5.78
C VAL A 44 4.13 -7.11 -6.19
N GLY A 45 3.83 -7.95 -7.18
CA GLY A 45 2.46 -8.20 -7.65
C GLY A 45 1.62 -8.93 -6.60
N GLN A 46 2.17 -9.99 -6.00
CA GLN A 46 1.53 -10.76 -4.94
C GLN A 46 1.26 -9.91 -3.71
N SER A 47 2.25 -9.13 -3.25
CA SER A 47 2.08 -8.21 -2.11
C SER A 47 0.97 -7.19 -2.37
N THR A 48 0.88 -6.66 -3.59
CA THR A 48 -0.19 -5.72 -3.98
C THR A 48 -1.57 -6.37 -3.92
N LEU A 49 -1.72 -7.58 -4.47
CA LEU A 49 -2.99 -8.30 -4.49
C LEU A 49 -3.43 -8.79 -3.11
N ILE A 50 -2.49 -9.27 -2.29
CA ILE A 50 -2.76 -9.64 -0.89
C ILE A 50 -3.23 -8.41 -0.11
N PHE A 51 -2.53 -7.27 -0.22
CA PHE A 51 -2.93 -6.04 0.46
C PHE A 51 -4.33 -5.57 0.02
N LEU A 52 -4.60 -5.57 -1.29
CA LEU A 52 -5.92 -5.23 -1.82
C LEU A 52 -7.00 -6.17 -1.32
N SER A 53 -6.73 -7.47 -1.23
CA SER A 53 -7.71 -8.47 -0.75
C SER A 53 -8.07 -8.25 0.71
N VAL A 54 -7.08 -7.99 1.56
CA VAL A 54 -7.30 -7.67 2.98
C VAL A 54 -8.01 -6.32 3.13
N TYR A 55 -7.64 -5.31 2.33
CA TYR A 55 -8.26 -3.99 2.37
C TYR A 55 -9.73 -4.01 1.95
N THR A 56 -10.07 -4.70 0.86
CA THR A 56 -11.46 -4.83 0.39
C THR A 56 -12.30 -5.66 1.36
N TRP A 57 -11.72 -6.73 1.93
CA TRP A 57 -12.35 -7.51 2.99
C TRP A 57 -12.64 -6.68 4.24
N TRP A 58 -11.65 -5.93 4.73
CA TRP A 58 -11.82 -5.00 5.85
C TRP A 58 -12.93 -3.99 5.57
N ARG A 59 -12.94 -3.39 4.38
CA ARG A 59 -13.97 -2.42 3.98
C ARG A 59 -15.35 -3.05 3.86
N TYR A 60 -15.43 -4.31 3.42
CA TYR A 60 -16.69 -5.06 3.37
C TYR A 60 -17.25 -5.29 4.78
N LEU A 61 -16.41 -5.63 5.77
CA LEU A 61 -16.81 -5.83 7.17
C LEU A 61 -17.15 -4.54 7.92
N GLN A 62 -16.75 -3.37 7.41
CA GLN A 62 -17.13 -2.07 7.98
C GLN A 62 -18.44 -1.49 7.40
N LYS A 63 -19.13 -2.25 6.55
CA LYS A 63 -20.55 -2.01 6.24
C LYS A 63 -21.43 -2.72 7.25
#